data_AF-A0A9D9UMH8-F1
#
_entry.id   AF-A0A9D9UMH8-F1
#
_cell.length_a   1.000
_cell.length_b   1.000
_cell.length_c   1.000
_cell.angle_alpha   90.00
_cell.angle_beta   90.00
_cell.angle_gamma   90.00
#
_symmetry.space_group_name_H-M   'P 1'
#
loop_
_entity.id
_entity.type
_entity.pdbx_description
1 polymer ?
#
loop_
_entity_poly.entity_id
_entity_poly.type
_entity_poly.pdbx_seq_one_letter_code
_entity_poly.pdbx_strand_id
1 'polypeptide(L)'
;MKYLKISLALLFFSVSLSAQKVKLDDDNVLVDKVKKFEFTNPLNAKGKKDKYKGTLKDLEGNVILEIKDTIFSFVPLSHERGQRYLAIGYNVNAPQLNKSGLIMKYGSYYVKDLIIDALKDLDMFSTCQLTGEIFENMLDKLGRSEAEGVAEKVEDINTRRLKNAELCAKKFGQLKLRTIYADVNSVKYEISPFGEIINDLHDAGTVSVKEKGSYSMIYDIKNANKKSIATFSIIPRESRSRLVILLDENISKELPIRNGDTNEILLSRAAQYLIMEGYL
;
A
#
# COMPACT_ATOMS: atom_id res chain seq x y z
N MET A 1 31.75 48.98 -54.82
CA MET A 1 31.09 48.66 -53.53
C MET A 1 29.73 48.05 -53.86
N LYS A 2 29.59 46.72 -53.93
CA LYS A 2 29.36 45.77 -52.82
C LYS A 2 28.19 46.19 -51.94
N TYR A 3 27.03 45.52 -52.08
CA TYR A 3 26.11 44.99 -51.06
C TYR A 3 25.03 44.20 -51.84
N LEU A 4 25.30 42.97 -52.27
CA LEU A 4 25.01 41.73 -51.54
C LEU A 4 23.66 41.78 -50.80
N LYS A 5 22.56 41.54 -51.53
CA LYS A 5 21.26 41.21 -50.94
C LYS A 5 21.34 39.77 -50.41
N ILE A 6 21.75 39.65 -49.16
CA ILE A 6 21.66 38.38 -48.41
C ILE A 6 20.19 38.13 -48.08
N SER A 7 19.77 36.94 -48.46
CA SER A 7 18.54 36.25 -48.16
C SER A 7 18.03 36.46 -46.73
N LEU A 8 16.74 36.77 -46.60
CA LEU A 8 15.95 36.38 -45.44
C LEU A 8 14.71 35.64 -45.95
N ALA A 9 14.96 34.52 -46.62
CA ALA A 9 13.98 33.44 -46.62
C ALA A 9 13.87 32.99 -45.17
N LEU A 10 12.86 33.51 -44.46
CA LEU A 10 12.35 32.88 -43.25
C LEU A 10 11.89 31.48 -43.67
N LEU A 11 12.82 30.54 -43.62
CA LEU A 11 12.55 29.14 -43.39
C LEU A 11 11.90 29.08 -42.00
N PHE A 12 10.59 29.32 -41.97
CA PHE A 12 9.73 28.63 -41.04
C PHE A 12 9.86 27.13 -41.38
N PHE A 13 10.95 26.51 -40.90
CA PHE A 13 10.91 25.10 -40.56
C PHE A 13 9.87 25.01 -39.46
N SER A 14 8.62 24.83 -39.87
CA SER A 14 7.62 24.16 -39.07
C SER A 14 8.19 22.78 -38.78
N VAL A 15 8.97 22.68 -37.70
CA VAL A 15 9.27 21.42 -37.05
C VAL A 15 7.90 20.96 -36.59
N SER A 16 7.21 20.20 -37.45
CA SER A 16 6.08 19.41 -37.03
C SER A 16 6.64 18.53 -35.92
N LEU A 17 6.33 18.88 -34.66
CA LEU A 17 6.50 17.97 -33.54
C LEU A 17 5.62 16.75 -33.85
N SER A 18 6.17 15.80 -34.60
CA SER A 18 5.56 14.50 -34.73
C SER A 18 5.67 13.86 -33.36
N ALA A 19 4.54 13.75 -32.66
CA ALA A 19 4.48 13.06 -31.39
C ALA A 19 5.14 11.68 -31.54
N GLN A 20 6.18 11.42 -30.75
CA GLN A 20 6.92 10.17 -30.79
C GLN A 20 5.99 8.98 -30.49
N LYS A 21 6.00 7.97 -31.36
CA LYS A 21 5.12 6.80 -31.19
C LYS A 21 5.83 5.69 -30.42
N VAL A 22 5.57 5.65 -29.12
CA VAL A 22 6.01 4.55 -28.24
C VAL A 22 4.93 3.46 -28.21
N LYS A 23 5.31 2.21 -28.54
CA LYS A 23 4.46 1.01 -28.51
C LYS A 23 5.16 -0.12 -27.74
N LEU A 24 4.40 -0.81 -26.88
CA LEU A 24 4.81 -2.08 -26.29
C LEU A 24 4.42 -3.25 -27.21
N ASP A 25 5.38 -4.14 -27.47
CA ASP A 25 5.20 -5.32 -28.31
C ASP A 25 5.88 -6.53 -27.63
N ASP A 26 5.07 -7.38 -26.98
CA ASP A 26 5.52 -8.41 -26.04
C ASP A 26 6.45 -7.84 -24.96
N ASP A 27 7.74 -8.21 -24.98
CA ASP A 27 8.78 -7.70 -24.07
C ASP A 27 9.49 -6.46 -24.62
N ASN A 28 9.24 -6.08 -25.88
CA ASN A 28 9.96 -5.00 -26.55
C ASN A 28 9.28 -3.64 -26.37
N VAL A 29 10.09 -2.59 -26.30
CA VAL A 29 9.63 -1.19 -26.37
C VAL A 29 10.07 -0.64 -27.72
N LEU A 30 9.08 -0.34 -28.56
CA LEU A 30 9.28 0.21 -29.90
C LEU A 30 9.09 1.72 -29.85
N VAL A 31 10.06 2.46 -30.35
CA VAL A 31 10.02 3.92 -30.51
C VAL A 31 10.02 4.21 -32.00
N ASP A 32 8.96 4.82 -32.50
CA ASP A 32 8.72 5.04 -33.92
C ASP A 32 8.87 3.75 -34.76
N LYS A 33 8.32 2.66 -34.22
CA LYS A 33 8.37 1.28 -34.76
C LYS A 33 9.76 0.62 -34.74
N VAL A 34 10.77 1.24 -34.14
CA VAL A 34 12.11 0.66 -33.98
C VAL A 34 12.28 0.16 -32.55
N LYS A 35 12.70 -1.09 -32.36
CA LYS A 35 13.04 -1.62 -31.03
C LYS A 35 14.18 -0.78 -30.44
N LYS A 36 13.97 -0.22 -29.25
CA LYS A 36 14.99 0.56 -28.52
C LYS A 36 15.29 0.01 -27.13
N PHE A 37 14.29 -0.61 -26.50
CA PHE A 37 14.45 -1.18 -25.17
C PHE A 37 13.76 -2.53 -25.08
N GLU A 38 14.09 -3.25 -24.01
CA GLU A 38 13.48 -4.51 -23.63
C GLU A 38 13.06 -4.45 -22.16
N PHE A 39 11.79 -4.75 -21.90
CA PHE A 39 11.25 -4.88 -20.56
C PHE A 39 10.97 -6.36 -20.28
N THR A 40 11.74 -6.92 -19.36
CA THR A 40 11.67 -8.35 -18.98
C THR A 40 11.05 -8.50 -17.61
N ASN A 41 10.22 -9.52 -17.43
CA ASN A 41 9.66 -9.91 -16.14
C ASN A 41 10.33 -11.22 -15.67
N PRO A 42 10.76 -11.33 -14.41
CA PRO A 42 11.28 -12.59 -13.88
C PRO A 42 10.18 -13.65 -13.81
N LEU A 43 10.54 -14.93 -13.71
CA LEU A 43 9.57 -16.00 -13.44
C LEU A 43 9.21 -16.06 -11.96
N ASN A 44 7.93 -16.30 -11.65
CA ASN A 44 7.45 -16.57 -10.30
C ASN A 44 7.61 -18.06 -9.95
N ALA A 45 7.26 -18.43 -8.71
CA ALA A 45 7.33 -19.81 -8.21
C ALA A 45 6.52 -20.84 -9.03
N LYS A 46 5.59 -20.39 -9.88
CA LYS A 46 4.80 -21.23 -10.78
C LYS A 46 5.37 -21.28 -12.21
N GLY A 47 6.58 -20.75 -12.42
CA GLY A 47 7.23 -20.69 -13.73
C GLY A 47 6.58 -19.71 -14.71
N LYS A 48 5.72 -18.79 -14.25
CA LYS A 48 5.06 -17.78 -15.08
C LYS A 48 5.72 -16.42 -14.90
N LYS A 49 5.71 -15.55 -15.92
CA LYS A 49 6.17 -14.16 -15.80
C LYS A 49 5.48 -13.45 -14.62
N ASP A 50 6.27 -12.87 -13.74
CA ASP A 50 5.83 -12.09 -12.59
C ASP A 50 5.45 -10.68 -13.04
N LYS A 51 4.14 -10.43 -13.10
CA LYS A 51 3.57 -9.18 -13.62
C LYS A 51 3.88 -7.95 -12.76
N TYR A 52 4.39 -8.17 -11.55
CA TYR A 52 4.63 -7.12 -10.56
C TYR A 52 6.11 -6.73 -10.44
N LYS A 53 7.01 -7.45 -11.12
CA LYS A 53 8.45 -7.16 -11.11
C LYS A 53 8.95 -7.03 -12.54
N GLY A 54 10.01 -6.27 -12.75
CA GLY A 54 10.60 -6.22 -14.07
C GLY A 54 11.88 -5.44 -14.16
N THR A 55 12.52 -5.54 -15.32
CA THR A 55 13.76 -4.85 -15.63
C THR A 55 13.66 -4.26 -17.03
N LEU A 56 13.83 -2.95 -17.14
CA LEU A 56 13.98 -2.24 -18.40
C LEU A 56 15.47 -2.17 -18.76
N LYS A 57 15.83 -2.63 -19.95
CA LYS A 57 17.19 -2.62 -20.49
C LYS A 57 17.24 -1.93 -21.84
N ASP A 58 18.38 -1.34 -22.15
CA ASP A 58 18.70 -0.96 -23.54
C ASP A 58 19.09 -2.18 -24.39
N LEU A 59 19.42 -1.96 -25.66
CA LEU A 59 19.83 -3.03 -26.58
C LEU A 59 21.24 -3.59 -26.30
N GLU A 60 22.04 -2.87 -25.53
CA GLU A 60 23.38 -3.31 -25.10
C GLU A 60 23.30 -4.19 -23.85
N GLY A 61 22.11 -4.27 -23.23
CA GLY A 61 21.85 -5.05 -22.03
C GLY A 61 22.06 -4.27 -20.73
N ASN A 62 22.36 -2.97 -20.80
CA ASN A 62 22.50 -2.12 -19.62
C ASN A 62 21.14 -1.93 -18.95
N VAL A 63 21.11 -2.05 -17.62
CA VAL A 63 19.89 -1.90 -16.85
C VAL A 63 19.57 -0.42 -16.66
N ILE A 64 18.45 0.00 -17.22
CA ILE A 64 17.91 1.36 -17.10
C ILE A 64 17.10 1.49 -15.82
N LEU A 65 16.19 0.54 -15.58
CA LEU A 65 15.37 0.45 -14.37
C LEU A 65 15.22 -1.00 -13.92
N GLU A 66 15.20 -1.20 -12.61
CA GLU A 66 14.81 -2.45 -11.96
C GLU A 66 13.66 -2.18 -10.99
N ILE A 67 12.59 -2.97 -11.09
CA ILE A 67 11.40 -2.85 -10.27
C ILE A 67 11.20 -4.15 -9.49
N LYS A 68 11.24 -4.02 -8.15
CA LYS A 68 11.07 -5.12 -7.19
C LYS A 68 9.93 -4.81 -6.23
N ASP A 69 9.21 -5.82 -5.78
CA ASP A 69 8.24 -5.66 -4.70
C ASP A 69 8.94 -5.16 -3.43
N THR A 70 8.27 -4.28 -2.70
CA THR A 70 8.59 -3.96 -1.31
C THR A 70 7.35 -4.12 -0.45
N ILE A 71 7.54 -4.49 0.82
CA ILE A 71 6.45 -4.76 1.75
C ILE A 71 6.58 -3.82 2.95
N PHE A 72 5.58 -2.95 3.12
CA PHE A 72 5.47 -2.07 4.28
C PHE A 72 4.86 -2.87 5.42
N SER A 73 5.70 -3.31 6.34
CA SER A 73 5.37 -4.40 7.26
C SER A 73 5.47 -4.02 8.74
N PHE A 74 4.59 -4.62 9.52
CA PHE A 74 4.63 -4.48 10.97
C PHE A 74 5.75 -5.33 11.56
N VAL A 75 6.35 -4.87 12.66
CA VAL A 75 7.24 -5.68 13.49
C VAL A 75 6.40 -6.79 14.14
N PRO A 76 6.77 -8.08 13.97
CA PRO A 76 6.06 -9.18 14.61
C PRO A 76 6.11 -9.04 16.14
N LEU A 77 4.94 -9.18 16.79
CA LEU A 77 4.88 -9.26 18.25
C LEU A 77 5.27 -10.66 18.72
N SER A 78 5.64 -10.79 20.00
CA SER A 78 6.07 -12.09 20.60
C SER A 78 5.04 -13.21 20.51
N HIS A 79 3.76 -12.85 20.34
CA HIS A 79 2.65 -13.79 20.19
C HIS A 79 2.21 -13.95 18.73
N GLU A 80 2.97 -13.50 17.73
CA GLU A 80 2.65 -13.64 16.31
C GLU A 80 3.62 -14.57 15.57
N ARG A 81 3.10 -15.56 14.84
CA ARG A 81 3.91 -16.55 14.08
C ARG A 81 4.51 -16.03 12.77
N GLY A 82 4.23 -14.79 12.40
CA GLY A 82 4.67 -14.24 11.12
C GLY A 82 4.56 -12.73 11.07
N GLN A 83 4.84 -12.18 9.90
CA GLN A 83 4.78 -10.76 9.63
C GLN A 83 3.46 -10.36 8.97
N ARG A 84 2.86 -9.27 9.44
CA ARG A 84 1.72 -8.61 8.81
C ARG A 84 2.23 -7.46 7.95
N TYR A 85 1.54 -7.18 6.84
CA TYR A 85 1.81 -5.99 6.05
C TYR A 85 0.65 -5.00 6.09
N LEU A 86 0.99 -3.71 6.08
CA LEU A 86 0.04 -2.62 5.89
C LEU A 86 -0.24 -2.41 4.41
N ALA A 87 0.80 -2.49 3.59
CA ALA A 87 0.72 -2.28 2.16
C ALA A 87 1.86 -2.98 1.42
N ILE A 88 1.69 -3.09 0.11
CA ILE A 88 2.72 -3.53 -0.84
C ILE A 88 3.02 -2.34 -1.74
N GLY A 89 4.28 -2.11 -2.04
CA GLY A 89 4.73 -1.13 -3.03
C GLY A 89 5.79 -1.72 -3.93
N TYR A 90 6.51 -0.84 -4.60
CA TYR A 90 7.68 -1.18 -5.39
C TYR A 90 8.89 -0.36 -4.97
N ASN A 91 10.04 -1.01 -4.94
CA ASN A 91 11.33 -0.35 -5.00
C ASN A 91 11.75 -0.26 -6.47
N VAL A 92 11.93 0.97 -6.95
CA VAL A 92 12.37 1.28 -8.31
C VAL A 92 13.81 1.76 -8.23
N ASN A 93 14.70 1.03 -8.88
CA ASN A 93 16.13 1.30 -8.87
C ASN A 93 16.59 1.72 -10.27
N ALA A 94 17.40 2.77 -10.35
CA ALA A 94 18.05 3.27 -11.57
C ALA A 94 19.58 3.16 -11.38
N PRO A 95 20.19 2.00 -11.68
CA PRO A 95 21.58 1.71 -11.33
C PRO A 95 22.58 2.69 -11.95
N GLN A 96 22.37 3.08 -13.21
CA GLN A 96 23.21 4.04 -13.93
C GLN A 96 23.23 5.45 -13.31
N LEU A 97 22.22 5.78 -12.48
CA LEU A 97 22.14 7.04 -11.76
C LEU A 97 22.54 6.90 -10.28
N ASN A 98 22.78 5.67 -9.80
CA ASN A 98 22.93 5.35 -8.38
C ASN A 98 21.75 5.91 -7.54
N LYS A 99 20.52 5.77 -8.05
CA LYS A 99 19.30 6.25 -7.40
C LYS A 99 18.28 5.15 -7.23
N SER A 100 17.52 5.22 -6.14
CA SER A 100 16.36 4.36 -5.87
C SER A 100 15.23 5.17 -5.27
N GLY A 101 13.99 4.72 -5.49
CA GLY A 101 12.81 5.32 -4.89
C GLY A 101 11.70 4.30 -4.65
N LEU A 102 10.72 4.70 -3.84
CA LEU A 102 9.54 3.91 -3.54
C LEU A 102 8.34 4.44 -4.33
N ILE A 103 7.50 3.54 -4.80
CA ILE A 103 6.19 3.87 -5.38
C ILE A 103 5.13 2.89 -4.86
N MET A 104 3.86 3.29 -4.89
CA MET A 104 2.77 2.42 -4.45
C MET A 104 2.44 1.35 -5.49
N LYS A 105 1.93 0.21 -5.02
CA LYS A 105 1.41 -0.82 -5.91
C LYS A 105 -0.01 -0.50 -6.32
N TYR A 106 -0.23 -0.31 -7.62
CA TYR A 106 -1.56 -0.06 -8.18
C TYR A 106 -2.23 -1.37 -8.63
N GLY A 107 -3.04 -1.96 -7.74
CA GLY A 107 -4.01 -3.00 -8.08
C GLY A 107 -3.47 -4.16 -8.94
N SER A 108 -4.23 -4.52 -9.98
CA SER A 108 -3.93 -5.60 -10.92
C SER A 108 -3.18 -5.15 -12.18
N TYR A 109 -2.71 -3.90 -12.24
CA TYR A 109 -2.00 -3.38 -13.40
C TYR A 109 -0.65 -4.11 -13.55
N TYR A 110 -0.25 -4.33 -14.80
CA TYR A 110 1.10 -4.80 -15.09
C TYR A 110 2.06 -3.64 -14.81
N VAL A 111 3.06 -3.89 -13.97
CA VAL A 111 4.05 -2.84 -13.62
C VAL A 111 4.77 -2.30 -14.85
N LYS A 112 4.90 -3.15 -15.87
CA LYS A 112 5.43 -2.81 -17.18
C LYS A 112 4.71 -1.64 -17.82
N ASP A 113 3.39 -1.73 -17.98
CA ASP A 113 2.60 -0.71 -18.69
C ASP A 113 2.67 0.61 -17.94
N LEU A 114 2.50 0.56 -16.61
CA LEU A 114 2.57 1.71 -15.72
C LEU A 114 3.91 2.47 -15.81
N ILE A 115 5.03 1.76 -15.78
CA ILE A 115 6.37 2.36 -15.88
C ILE A 115 6.59 2.97 -17.28
N ILE A 116 6.20 2.25 -18.33
CA ILE A 116 6.44 2.68 -19.71
C ILE A 116 5.59 3.90 -20.06
N ASP A 117 4.33 3.92 -19.63
CA ASP A 117 3.45 5.08 -19.82
C ASP A 117 4.00 6.31 -19.08
N ALA A 118 4.49 6.14 -17.84
CA ALA A 118 5.11 7.25 -17.10
C ALA A 118 6.38 7.78 -17.78
N LEU A 119 7.26 6.90 -18.26
CA LEU A 119 8.48 7.31 -18.98
C LEU A 119 8.17 7.96 -20.33
N LYS A 120 7.11 7.52 -21.01
CA LYS A 120 6.63 8.11 -22.27
C LYS A 120 6.12 9.53 -22.06
N ASP A 121 5.30 9.73 -21.02
CA ASP A 121 4.77 11.05 -20.69
C ASP A 121 5.85 12.04 -20.23
N LEU A 122 7.02 11.54 -19.85
CA LEU A 122 8.19 12.33 -19.46
C LEU A 122 9.26 12.40 -20.56
N ASP A 123 8.89 12.06 -21.80
CA ASP A 123 9.73 12.15 -23.00
C ASP A 123 11.09 11.41 -22.92
N MET A 124 11.22 10.41 -22.05
CA MET A 124 12.46 9.62 -21.90
C MET A 124 12.87 8.93 -23.21
N PHE A 125 11.89 8.45 -23.97
CA PHE A 125 12.13 7.73 -25.21
C PHE A 125 12.59 8.65 -26.36
N SER A 126 12.38 9.96 -26.25
CA SER A 126 12.85 10.97 -27.22
C SER A 126 14.36 11.10 -27.21
N THR A 127 14.97 11.02 -26.03
CA THR A 127 16.41 11.11 -25.82
C THR A 127 17.07 9.74 -25.68
N CYS A 128 16.28 8.69 -25.49
CA CYS A 128 16.72 7.35 -25.09
C CYS A 128 17.57 7.34 -23.80
N GLN A 129 17.43 8.36 -22.95
CA GLN A 129 18.23 8.55 -21.75
C GLN A 129 17.36 8.79 -20.53
N LEU A 130 17.56 7.99 -19.48
CA LEU A 130 16.97 8.26 -18.18
C LEU A 130 17.85 9.26 -17.43
N THR A 131 17.41 10.52 -17.37
CA THR A 131 18.07 11.54 -16.55
C THR A 131 17.61 11.46 -15.09
N GLY A 132 18.37 12.09 -14.20
CA GLY A 132 17.97 12.24 -12.80
C GLY A 132 16.60 12.91 -12.66
N GLU A 133 16.32 13.94 -13.45
CA GLU A 133 15.04 14.67 -13.42
C GLU A 133 13.87 13.81 -13.88
N ILE A 134 14.02 13.07 -14.99
CA ILE A 134 12.99 12.14 -15.49
C ILE A 134 12.70 11.07 -14.43
N PHE A 135 13.74 10.56 -13.77
CA PHE A 135 13.58 9.56 -12.72
C PHE A 135 12.77 10.11 -11.53
N GLU A 136 13.11 11.29 -11.00
CA GLU A 136 12.35 11.90 -9.89
C GLU A 136 10.89 12.17 -10.29
N ASN A 137 10.66 12.76 -11.46
CA ASN A 137 9.31 13.06 -11.94
C ASN A 137 8.48 11.79 -12.18
N MET A 138 9.11 10.70 -12.62
CA MET A 138 8.47 9.40 -12.76
C MET A 138 8.03 8.87 -11.40
N LEU A 139 8.90 8.91 -10.39
CA LEU A 139 8.55 8.46 -9.03
C LEU A 139 7.37 9.27 -8.47
N ASP A 140 7.38 10.59 -8.63
CA ASP A 140 6.27 11.46 -8.19
C ASP A 140 4.96 11.13 -8.89
N LYS A 141 4.99 10.98 -10.21
CA LYS A 141 3.83 10.60 -11.01
C LYS A 141 3.24 9.25 -10.60
N LEU A 142 4.09 8.34 -10.14
CA LEU A 142 3.72 6.99 -9.70
C LEU A 142 3.48 6.89 -8.18
N GLY A 143 3.30 8.01 -7.49
CA GLY A 143 2.85 8.02 -6.10
C GLY A 143 3.96 7.80 -5.07
N ARG A 144 5.16 8.33 -5.30
CA ARG A 144 6.24 8.35 -4.30
C ARG A 144 5.80 8.89 -2.95
N SER A 145 5.16 10.05 -2.93
CA SER A 145 4.72 10.69 -1.68
C SER A 145 3.75 9.80 -0.88
N GLU A 146 2.89 9.04 -1.56
CA GLU A 146 2.00 8.07 -0.91
C GLU A 146 2.80 6.91 -0.30
N ALA A 147 3.77 6.37 -1.04
CA ALA A 147 4.62 5.27 -0.58
C ALA A 147 5.49 5.66 0.63
N GLU A 148 6.08 6.86 0.59
CA GLU A 148 6.87 7.41 1.70
C GLU A 148 5.99 7.67 2.93
N GLY A 149 4.81 8.26 2.76
CA GLY A 149 3.86 8.45 3.85
C GLY A 149 3.38 7.14 4.47
N VAL A 150 3.24 6.08 3.67
CA VAL A 150 2.95 4.72 4.18
C VAL A 150 4.13 4.15 4.95
N ALA A 151 5.37 4.35 4.48
CA ALA A 151 6.58 3.90 5.17
C ALA A 151 6.71 4.55 6.56
N GLU A 152 6.57 5.88 6.63
CA GLU A 152 6.58 6.64 7.88
C GLU A 152 5.46 6.18 8.82
N LYS A 153 4.26 5.99 8.29
CA LYS A 153 3.11 5.49 9.07
C LYS A 153 3.37 4.10 9.65
N VAL A 154 4.04 3.20 8.94
CA VAL A 154 4.40 1.88 9.45
C VAL A 154 5.38 1.99 10.60
N GLU A 155 6.39 2.85 10.51
CA GLU A 155 7.38 3.07 11.57
C GLU A 155 6.73 3.63 12.84
N ASP A 156 5.87 4.62 12.69
CA ASP A 156 5.09 5.22 13.77
C ASP A 156 4.15 4.20 14.44
N ILE A 157 3.42 3.39 13.64
CA ILE A 157 2.58 2.32 14.19
C ILE A 157 3.43 1.28 14.90
N ASN A 158 4.57 0.84 14.34
CA ASN A 158 5.44 -0.16 14.98
C ASN A 158 5.89 0.27 16.37
N THR A 159 6.21 1.56 16.53
CA THR A 159 6.60 2.14 17.82
C THR A 159 5.47 2.05 18.85
N ARG A 160 4.25 2.47 18.49
CA ARG A 160 3.07 2.35 19.38
C ARG A 160 2.70 0.90 19.64
N ARG A 161 2.72 0.07 18.60
CA ARG A 161 2.35 -1.35 18.62
C ARG A 161 3.15 -2.12 19.64
N LEU A 162 4.48 -1.96 19.64
CA LEU A 162 5.36 -2.63 20.60
C LEU A 162 5.07 -2.19 22.03
N LYS A 163 4.93 -0.88 22.26
CA LYS A 163 4.60 -0.32 23.58
C LYS A 163 3.24 -0.82 24.10
N ASN A 164 2.21 -0.79 23.26
CA ASN A 164 0.88 -1.24 23.61
C ASN A 164 0.85 -2.74 23.93
N ALA A 165 1.58 -3.56 23.16
CA ALA A 165 1.70 -4.99 23.40
C ALA A 165 2.35 -5.29 24.76
N GLU A 166 3.40 -4.54 25.13
CA GLU A 166 4.04 -4.66 26.44
C GLU A 166 3.07 -4.30 27.58
N LEU A 167 2.35 -3.18 27.46
CA LEU A 167 1.34 -2.77 28.44
C LEU A 167 0.22 -3.80 28.55
N CYS A 168 -0.26 -4.34 27.42
CA CYS A 168 -1.27 -5.39 27.39
C CYS A 168 -0.78 -6.65 28.10
N ALA A 169 0.46 -7.08 27.85
CA ALA A 169 1.05 -8.23 28.50
C ALA A 169 1.18 -8.02 30.03
N LYS A 170 1.55 -6.82 30.46
CA LYS A 170 1.65 -6.46 31.89
C LYS A 170 0.28 -6.52 32.58
N LYS A 171 -0.77 -6.03 31.94
CA LYS A 171 -2.12 -5.93 32.54
C LYS A 171 -2.93 -7.22 32.44
N PHE A 172 -2.89 -7.88 31.29
CA PHE A 172 -3.78 -9.01 30.96
C PHE A 172 -3.04 -10.35 30.87
N GLY A 173 -1.73 -10.36 31.11
CA GLY A 173 -0.87 -11.52 30.94
C GLY A 173 -0.42 -11.71 29.48
N GLN A 174 0.61 -12.53 29.29
CA GLN A 174 1.10 -12.84 27.94
C GLN A 174 0.03 -13.56 27.12
N LEU A 175 -0.12 -13.12 25.86
CA LEU A 175 -1.03 -13.74 24.91
C LEU A 175 -0.40 -14.99 24.32
N LYS A 176 -1.23 -15.98 24.00
CA LYS A 176 -0.79 -17.20 23.33
C LYS A 176 -0.34 -16.88 21.90
N LEU A 177 0.68 -17.61 21.46
CA LEU A 177 1.18 -17.54 20.09
C LEU A 177 0.08 -17.90 19.08
N ARG A 178 -0.20 -17.00 18.13
CA ARG A 178 -1.27 -17.13 17.13
C ARG A 178 -0.77 -17.15 15.69
N THR A 179 -1.54 -17.79 14.83
CA THR A 179 -1.42 -17.63 13.38
C THR A 179 -1.98 -16.26 12.99
N ILE A 180 -1.34 -15.60 12.04
CA ILE A 180 -1.74 -14.27 11.57
C ILE A 180 -2.13 -14.31 10.09
N TYR A 181 -3.06 -13.44 9.71
CA TYR A 181 -3.23 -13.11 8.30
C TYR A 181 -2.15 -12.15 7.85
N ALA A 182 -1.59 -12.42 6.67
CA ALA A 182 -0.58 -11.56 6.07
C ALA A 182 -1.13 -10.13 5.82
N ASP A 183 -2.39 -10.01 5.39
CA ASP A 183 -3.12 -8.74 5.24
C ASP A 183 -3.98 -8.45 6.47
N VAL A 184 -3.77 -7.30 7.12
CA VAL A 184 -4.57 -6.88 8.28
C VAL A 184 -6.03 -6.59 7.94
N ASN A 185 -6.34 -6.25 6.68
CA ASN A 185 -7.70 -5.93 6.22
C ASN A 185 -8.60 -7.17 6.05
N SER A 186 -8.03 -8.37 6.20
CA SER A 186 -8.76 -9.64 6.06
C SER A 186 -9.65 -10.00 7.25
N VAL A 187 -9.58 -9.26 8.37
CA VAL A 187 -10.43 -9.48 9.55
C VAL A 187 -11.88 -9.13 9.21
N LYS A 188 -12.72 -10.15 9.06
CA LYS A 188 -14.15 -10.04 8.78
C LYS A 188 -14.96 -10.59 9.94
N TYR A 189 -16.20 -10.12 10.05
CA TYR A 189 -17.11 -10.56 11.07
C TYR A 189 -18.46 -10.91 10.49
N GLU A 190 -19.05 -11.95 11.07
CA GLU A 190 -20.45 -12.31 10.87
C GLU A 190 -21.15 -12.23 12.22
N ILE A 191 -22.19 -11.41 12.30
CA ILE A 191 -23.05 -11.36 13.50
C ILE A 191 -24.07 -12.47 13.35
N SER A 192 -24.10 -13.39 14.32
CA SER A 192 -25.14 -14.43 14.34
C SER A 192 -26.54 -13.77 14.42
N PRO A 193 -27.57 -14.36 13.79
CA PRO A 193 -28.93 -13.82 13.83
C PRO A 193 -29.51 -13.75 15.25
N PHE A 194 -28.89 -14.45 16.21
CA PHE A 194 -29.27 -14.45 17.62
C PHE A 194 -28.47 -13.44 18.47
N GLY A 195 -27.58 -12.65 17.85
CA GLY A 195 -26.82 -11.59 18.53
C GLY A 195 -25.73 -12.10 19.47
N GLU A 196 -25.45 -13.40 19.47
CA GLU A 196 -24.46 -14.01 20.34
C GLU A 196 -23.25 -14.45 19.53
N ILE A 197 -22.11 -13.92 19.97
CA ILE A 197 -20.74 -14.34 19.63
C ILE A 197 -20.36 -14.08 18.17
N ILE A 198 -19.36 -13.22 18.00
CA ILE A 198 -18.63 -13.11 16.75
C ILE A 198 -17.37 -13.96 16.89
N ASN A 199 -17.44 -15.19 16.37
CA ASN A 199 -16.30 -16.10 16.28
C ASN A 199 -15.51 -15.79 15.00
N ASP A 200 -14.79 -14.67 14.93
CA ASP A 200 -13.68 -14.59 13.97
C ASP A 200 -12.63 -13.49 14.23
N LEU A 201 -12.28 -13.27 15.51
CA LEU A 201 -10.96 -12.72 15.81
C LEU A 201 -9.86 -13.80 15.69
N HIS A 202 -10.21 -15.04 15.30
CA HIS A 202 -9.38 -16.23 15.45
C HIS A 202 -8.83 -16.35 16.89
N ASP A 203 -7.61 -16.88 17.00
CA ASP A 203 -6.81 -16.96 18.23
C ASP A 203 -6.50 -15.59 18.85
N ALA A 204 -6.87 -14.45 18.25
CA ALA A 204 -6.65 -13.12 18.83
C ALA A 204 -7.62 -12.81 19.98
N GLY A 205 -8.86 -13.29 19.92
CA GLY A 205 -9.88 -12.88 20.89
C GLY A 205 -11.31 -13.25 20.53
N THR A 206 -12.26 -12.60 21.20
CA THR A 206 -13.70 -12.74 20.94
C THR A 206 -14.41 -11.40 21.10
N VAL A 207 -15.52 -11.21 20.40
CA VAL A 207 -16.42 -10.08 20.61
C VAL A 207 -17.78 -10.59 21.05
N SER A 208 -18.32 -9.99 22.12
CA SER A 208 -19.63 -10.31 22.66
C SER A 208 -20.48 -9.05 22.82
N VAL A 209 -21.78 -9.15 22.56
CA VAL A 209 -22.72 -8.07 22.85
C VAL A 209 -22.82 -7.90 24.37
N LYS A 210 -22.55 -6.68 24.85
CA LYS A 210 -22.67 -6.29 26.25
C LYS A 210 -24.03 -5.66 26.53
N GLU A 211 -24.51 -4.84 25.61
CA GLU A 211 -25.80 -4.17 25.70
C GLU A 211 -26.40 -3.96 24.31
N LYS A 212 -27.70 -4.23 24.16
CA LYS A 212 -28.46 -4.00 22.92
C LYS A 212 -29.68 -3.14 23.24
N GLY A 213 -29.60 -1.86 22.90
CA GLY A 213 -30.69 -0.91 23.00
C GLY A 213 -31.14 -0.39 21.64
N SER A 214 -32.29 0.27 21.61
CA SER A 214 -32.80 0.98 20.43
C SER A 214 -32.00 2.26 20.09
N TYR A 215 -31.13 2.70 21.00
CA TYR A 215 -30.33 3.92 20.89
C TYR A 215 -28.83 3.65 20.76
N SER A 216 -28.34 2.55 21.32
CA SER A 216 -26.93 2.17 21.32
C SER A 216 -26.74 0.67 21.31
N MET A 217 -25.68 0.22 20.63
CA MET A 217 -25.20 -1.15 20.69
C MET A 217 -23.78 -1.14 21.26
N ILE A 218 -23.56 -1.89 22.34
CA ILE A 218 -22.29 -1.93 23.05
C ILE A 218 -21.75 -3.36 22.97
N TYR A 219 -20.50 -3.46 22.54
CA TYR A 219 -19.76 -4.70 22.38
C TYR A 219 -18.57 -4.72 23.34
N ASP A 220 -18.37 -5.85 24.01
CA ASP A 220 -17.16 -6.15 24.78
C ASP A 220 -16.19 -6.95 23.90
N ILE A 221 -14.95 -6.50 23.82
CA ILE A 221 -13.88 -7.13 23.06
C ILE A 221 -12.90 -7.75 24.05
N LYS A 222 -12.73 -9.06 23.96
CA LYS A 222 -11.85 -9.84 24.82
C LYS A 222 -10.66 -10.36 24.03
N ASN A 223 -9.48 -10.39 24.65
CA ASN A 223 -8.29 -11.02 24.07
C ASN A 223 -8.32 -12.55 24.16
N ALA A 224 -7.28 -13.21 23.65
CA ALA A 224 -7.10 -14.67 23.70
C ALA A 224 -7.16 -15.28 25.12
N ASN A 225 -6.84 -14.50 26.14
CA ASN A 225 -6.93 -14.90 27.55
C ASN A 225 -8.33 -14.65 28.16
N LYS A 226 -9.32 -14.33 27.33
CA LYS A 226 -10.70 -14.01 27.70
C LYS A 226 -10.82 -12.80 28.64
N LYS A 227 -9.82 -11.92 28.64
CA LYS A 227 -9.85 -10.64 29.39
C LYS A 227 -10.43 -9.55 28.51
N SER A 228 -11.36 -8.77 29.04
CA SER A 228 -11.93 -7.60 28.35
C SER A 228 -10.84 -6.54 28.19
N ILE A 229 -10.51 -6.23 26.94
CA ILE A 229 -9.47 -5.27 26.58
C ILE A 229 -10.04 -3.98 26.01
N ALA A 230 -11.26 -4.00 25.48
CA ALA A 230 -11.90 -2.83 24.92
C ALA A 230 -13.42 -2.96 24.93
N THR A 231 -14.11 -1.82 24.93
CA THR A 231 -15.55 -1.72 24.69
C THR A 231 -15.78 -0.88 23.44
N PHE A 232 -16.59 -1.38 22.52
CA PHE A 232 -16.97 -0.65 21.30
C PHE A 232 -18.45 -0.30 21.34
N SER A 233 -18.76 0.98 21.17
CA SER A 233 -20.12 1.50 21.19
C SER A 233 -20.48 2.06 19.82
N ILE A 234 -21.63 1.66 19.29
CA ILE A 234 -22.21 2.21 18.07
C ILE A 234 -23.48 2.97 18.47
N ILE A 235 -23.57 4.23 18.09
CA ILE A 235 -24.70 5.13 18.36
C ILE A 235 -25.27 5.59 17.01
N PRO A 236 -26.16 4.79 16.39
CA PRO A 236 -26.58 5.02 15.00
C PRO A 236 -27.25 6.38 14.77
N ARG A 237 -28.05 6.85 15.73
CA ARG A 237 -28.76 8.15 15.64
C ARG A 237 -27.82 9.34 15.55
N GLU A 238 -26.64 9.23 16.16
CA GLU A 238 -25.62 10.29 16.14
C GLU A 238 -24.61 10.09 15.00
N SER A 239 -24.71 9.01 14.24
CA SER A 239 -23.66 8.59 13.28
C SER A 239 -22.28 8.51 13.93
N ARG A 240 -22.23 8.07 15.20
CA ARG A 240 -21.00 7.98 15.99
C ARG A 240 -20.69 6.56 16.40
N SER A 241 -19.41 6.23 16.40
CA SER A 241 -18.92 5.01 17.04
C SER A 241 -17.64 5.28 17.83
N ARG A 242 -17.49 4.60 18.96
CA ARG A 242 -16.44 4.86 19.94
C ARG A 242 -15.85 3.57 20.47
N LEU A 243 -14.54 3.42 20.33
CA LEU A 243 -13.75 2.35 20.89
C LEU A 243 -13.04 2.85 22.15
N VAL A 244 -13.23 2.18 23.28
CA VAL A 244 -12.58 2.50 24.56
C VAL A 244 -11.69 1.33 24.96
N ILE A 245 -10.39 1.57 25.14
CA ILE A 245 -9.37 0.56 25.41
C ILE A 245 -9.07 0.54 26.92
N LEU A 246 -9.23 -0.61 27.56
CA LEU A 246 -9.24 -0.78 29.02
C LEU A 246 -7.83 -0.97 29.60
N LEU A 247 -6.86 -0.19 29.14
CA LEU A 247 -5.44 -0.47 29.38
C LEU A 247 -4.84 0.23 30.57
N ASP A 248 -5.20 1.48 30.90
CA ASP A 248 -4.99 2.10 32.24
C ASP A 248 -5.67 3.48 32.37
N GLU A 249 -5.74 4.26 31.28
CA GLU A 249 -6.43 5.57 31.27
C GLU A 249 -7.68 5.61 30.37
N ASN A 250 -8.24 4.45 29.99
CA ASN A 250 -9.35 4.34 29.04
C ASN A 250 -9.11 5.18 27.77
N ILE A 251 -8.15 4.75 26.96
CA ILE A 251 -7.86 5.41 25.68
C ILE A 251 -9.11 5.30 24.80
N SER A 252 -9.61 6.44 24.36
CA SER A 252 -10.81 6.53 23.54
C SER A 252 -10.45 6.89 22.10
N LYS A 253 -10.96 6.10 21.16
CA LYS A 253 -10.81 6.33 19.72
C LYS A 253 -12.19 6.37 19.07
N GLU A 254 -12.50 7.47 18.39
CA GLU A 254 -13.66 7.52 17.52
C GLU A 254 -13.33 6.83 16.20
N LEU A 255 -14.27 6.00 15.72
CA LEU A 255 -14.20 5.39 14.39
C LEU A 255 -15.31 6.01 13.53
N PRO A 256 -14.96 6.50 12.32
CA PRO A 256 -15.94 7.15 11.46
C PRO A 256 -16.97 6.14 10.96
N ILE A 257 -18.24 6.53 10.99
CA ILE A 257 -19.34 5.83 10.32
C ILE A 257 -19.52 6.43 8.93
N ARG A 258 -19.49 5.58 7.90
CA ARG A 258 -19.68 5.92 6.49
C ARG A 258 -21.04 5.42 6.01
N ASN A 259 -21.55 6.03 4.94
CA ASN A 259 -22.78 5.56 4.31
C ASN A 259 -22.64 4.10 3.86
N GLY A 260 -23.61 3.27 4.24
CA GLY A 260 -23.62 1.83 3.96
C GLY A 260 -22.81 0.98 4.94
N ASP A 261 -22.18 1.57 5.97
CA ASP A 261 -21.54 0.79 7.02
C ASP A 261 -22.57 -0.02 7.81
N THR A 262 -22.34 -1.32 7.91
CA THR A 262 -23.05 -2.21 8.82
C THR A 262 -22.30 -2.33 10.15
N ASN A 263 -22.94 -2.92 11.16
CA ASN A 263 -22.27 -3.19 12.44
C ASN A 263 -21.05 -4.09 12.26
N GLU A 264 -21.12 -5.08 11.37
CA GLU A 264 -20.00 -5.97 11.03
C GLU A 264 -18.80 -5.16 10.53
N ILE A 265 -19.03 -4.22 9.61
CA ILE A 265 -17.97 -3.36 9.06
C ILE A 265 -17.33 -2.51 10.15
N LEU A 266 -18.13 -1.91 11.03
CA LEU A 266 -17.64 -1.07 12.13
C LEU A 266 -16.84 -1.89 13.16
N LEU A 267 -17.32 -3.09 13.48
CA LEU A 267 -16.61 -4.02 14.36
C LEU A 267 -15.29 -4.46 13.73
N SER A 268 -15.27 -4.79 12.43
CA SER A 268 -14.05 -5.17 11.70
C SER A 268 -13.02 -4.07 11.80
N ARG A 269 -13.41 -2.80 11.62
CA ARG A 269 -12.50 -1.66 11.79
C ARG A 269 -11.97 -1.53 13.21
N ALA A 270 -12.83 -1.71 14.22
CA ALA A 270 -12.41 -1.66 15.63
C ALA A 270 -11.38 -2.75 15.95
N ALA A 271 -11.61 -3.96 15.44
CA ALA A 271 -10.70 -5.09 15.61
C ALA A 271 -9.38 -4.91 14.86
N GLN A 272 -9.43 -4.46 13.61
CA GLN A 272 -8.25 -4.13 12.82
C GLN A 272 -7.42 -3.07 13.54
N TYR A 273 -8.05 -2.02 14.07
CA TYR A 273 -7.36 -1.02 14.88
C TYR A 273 -6.67 -1.64 16.09
N LEU A 274 -7.38 -2.47 16.88
CA LEU A 274 -6.81 -3.12 18.05
C LEU A 274 -5.63 -4.04 17.70
N ILE A 275 -5.74 -4.80 16.62
CA ILE A 275 -4.67 -5.67 16.13
C ILE A 275 -3.49 -4.82 15.64
N MET A 276 -3.72 -3.81 14.79
CA MET A 276 -2.67 -2.94 14.23
C MET A 276 -1.87 -2.24 15.31
N GLU A 277 -2.55 -1.72 16.32
CA GLU A 277 -1.94 -1.00 17.43
C GLU A 277 -1.41 -1.94 18.53
N GLY A 278 -1.46 -3.26 18.36
CA GLY A 278 -0.83 -4.23 19.27
C GLY A 278 -1.59 -4.49 20.58
N TYR A 279 -2.88 -4.16 20.64
CA TYR A 279 -3.73 -4.42 21.80
C TYR A 279 -4.28 -5.85 21.84
N LEU A 280 -4.49 -6.45 20.67
CA LEU A 280 -4.93 -7.83 20.47
C LEU A 280 -3.82 -8.70 19.95
#